data_AF-A0A966G1A6-F1
#
_entry.id   AF-A0A966G1A6-F1
#
_cell.length_a   1.000
_cell.length_b   1.000
_cell.length_c   1.000
_cell.angle_alpha   90.00
_cell.angle_beta   90.00
_cell.angle_gamma   90.00
#
_symmetry.space_group_name_H-M   'P 1'
#
loop_
_entity.id
_entity.type
_entity.pdbx_description
1 polymer ?
#
loop_
_entity_poly.entity_id
_entity_poly.type
_entity_poly.pdbx_seq_one_letter_code
_entity_poly.pdbx_strand_id
1 'polypeptide(L)'
;MLTPSDSKLSKQQQILSAVSEEEQLKQQRIQEVLLLIDSLFQREETTFRIIIDCLYDVGSLNLINKKFPRRNLNFIMKAIARFSKPIFRIYALYWVKKNSPKLITNWLASKVKF
;
A
#
# COMPACT_ATOMS: atom_id res chain seq x y z
N MET A 1 19.14 49.42 21.99
CA MET A 1 19.60 48.22 22.72
C MET A 1 18.60 47.10 22.45
N LEU A 2 18.93 46.14 21.59
CA LEU A 2 18.12 44.92 21.43
C LEU A 2 18.43 44.01 22.62
N THR A 3 17.41 43.64 23.39
CA THR A 3 17.62 42.82 24.58
C THR A 3 17.90 41.37 24.18
N PRO A 4 18.62 40.58 24.99
CA PRO A 4 18.89 39.16 24.71
C PRO A 4 17.63 38.31 24.49
N SER A 5 16.48 38.76 25.00
CA SER A 5 15.18 38.10 24.90
C SER A 5 14.58 38.15 23.49
N ASP A 6 14.66 39.30 22.82
CA ASP A 6 14.07 39.50 21.47
C ASP A 6 14.80 38.66 20.41
N SER A 7 16.13 38.52 20.56
CA SER A 7 16.96 37.69 19.69
C SER A 7 16.66 36.18 19.81
N LYS A 8 16.25 35.72 21.01
CA LYS A 8 15.85 34.33 21.25
C LYS A 8 14.46 34.05 20.67
N LEU A 9 13.55 35.01 20.77
CA LEU A 9 12.19 34.90 20.24
C LEU A 9 12.20 34.81 18.70
N SER A 10 12.96 35.68 18.02
CA SER A 10 13.11 35.61 16.56
C SER A 10 13.78 34.33 16.08
N LYS A 11 14.78 33.81 16.81
CA LYS A 11 15.39 32.51 16.50
C LYS A 11 14.41 31.35 16.66
N GLN A 12 13.59 31.36 17.71
CA GLN A 12 12.57 30.33 17.92
C GLN A 12 11.49 30.37 16.84
N GLN A 13 11.04 31.55 16.41
CA GLN A 13 10.08 31.68 15.31
C GLN A 13 10.66 31.21 13.97
N GLN A 14 11.92 31.51 13.67
CA GLN A 14 12.59 31.02 12.45
C GLN A 14 12.79 29.50 12.45
N ILE A 15 13.13 28.91 13.60
CA ILE A 15 13.26 27.44 13.73
C ILE A 15 11.88 26.78 13.55
N LEU A 16 10.84 27.34 14.16
CA LEU A 16 9.48 26.79 14.03
C LEU A 16 8.95 26.88 12.60
N SER A 17 9.23 27.98 11.88
CA SER A 17 8.87 28.11 10.47
C SER A 17 9.67 27.14 9.60
N ALA A 18 10.98 26.99 9.82
CA ALA A 18 11.82 26.04 9.08
C ALA A 18 11.38 24.59 9.28
N VAL A 19 11.09 24.18 10.53
CA VAL A 19 10.55 22.85 10.82
C VAL A 19 9.19 22.65 10.17
N SER A 20 8.33 23.68 10.15
CA SER A 20 7.03 23.61 9.45
C SER A 20 7.19 23.44 7.93
N GLU A 21 8.15 24.13 7.32
CA GLU A 21 8.43 24.02 5.88
C GLU A 21 9.01 22.64 5.51
N GLU A 22 9.93 22.11 6.33
CA GLU A 22 10.47 20.76 6.15
C GLU A 22 9.38 19.69 6.25
N GLU A 23 8.47 19.81 7.21
CA GLU A 23 7.36 18.88 7.40
C GLU A 23 6.35 18.96 6.24
N GLN A 24 6.08 20.16 5.74
CA GLN A 24 5.25 20.36 4.54
C GLN A 24 5.89 19.73 3.31
N LEU A 25 7.20 19.93 3.10
CA LEU A 25 7.93 19.32 2.00
C LEU A 25 7.87 17.79 2.09
N LYS A 26 8.11 17.21 3.27
CA LYS A 26 7.99 15.75 3.50
C LYS A 26 6.57 15.26 3.15
N GLN A 27 5.53 15.97 3.58
CA GLN A 27 4.14 15.61 3.26
C GLN A 27 3.85 15.68 1.76
N GLN A 28 4.32 16.72 1.08
CA GLN A 28 4.18 16.86 -0.37
C GLN A 28 4.84 15.69 -1.11
N ARG A 29 6.06 15.31 -0.73
CA ARG A 29 6.76 14.18 -1.35
C ARG A 29 6.02 12.84 -1.13
N ILE A 30 5.44 12.63 0.05
CA ILE A 30 4.61 11.44 0.30
C ILE A 30 3.30 11.47 -0.52
N GLN A 31 2.69 12.64 -0.70
CA GLN A 31 1.52 12.79 -1.57
C GLN A 31 1.86 12.53 -3.05
N GLU A 32 3.01 13.00 -3.53
CA GLU A 32 3.51 12.67 -4.88
C GLU A 32 3.69 11.17 -5.06
N VAL A 33 4.27 10.47 -4.07
CA VAL A 33 4.40 9.01 -4.09
C VAL A 33 3.03 8.34 -4.18
N LEU A 34 2.03 8.81 -3.43
CA LEU A 34 0.66 8.31 -3.54
C LEU A 34 0.09 8.45 -4.95
N LEU A 35 0.24 9.64 -5.54
CA LEU A 35 -0.25 9.93 -6.90
C LEU A 35 0.46 9.06 -7.95
N LEU A 36 1.77 8.88 -7.82
CA LEU A 36 2.54 8.02 -8.73
C LEU A 36 2.07 6.58 -8.62
N ILE A 37 1.94 6.04 -7.40
CA ILE A 37 1.47 4.67 -7.19
C ILE A 37 0.04 4.52 -7.71
N ASP A 38 -0.88 5.42 -7.38
CA ASP A 38 -2.24 5.36 -7.89
C ASP A 38 -2.27 5.38 -9.43
N SER A 39 -1.48 6.26 -10.05
CA SER A 39 -1.38 6.32 -11.51
C SER A 39 -0.89 5.00 -12.13
N LEU A 40 0.03 4.28 -11.47
CA LEU A 40 0.46 2.95 -11.90
C LEU A 40 -0.71 1.97 -11.83
N PHE A 41 -1.47 1.95 -10.73
CA PHE A 41 -2.64 1.09 -10.58
C PHE A 41 -3.74 1.37 -11.61
N GLN A 42 -3.92 2.64 -12.01
CA GLN A 42 -4.89 3.00 -13.04
C GLN A 42 -4.44 2.58 -14.45
N ARG A 43 -3.13 2.71 -14.77
CA ARG A 43 -2.58 2.41 -16.10
C ARG A 43 -2.35 0.93 -16.34
N GLU A 44 -1.86 0.22 -15.33
CA GLU A 44 -1.36 -1.15 -15.44
C GLU A 44 -2.35 -2.19 -14.91
N GLU A 45 -3.65 -1.99 -15.13
CA GLU A 45 -4.70 -2.87 -14.60
C GLU A 45 -4.49 -4.35 -14.99
N THR A 46 -4.06 -4.60 -16.24
CA THR A 46 -3.76 -5.96 -16.73
C THR A 46 -2.63 -6.60 -15.94
N THR A 47 -1.56 -5.86 -15.67
CA THR A 47 -0.41 -6.33 -14.88
C THR A 47 -0.86 -6.69 -13.46
N PHE A 48 -1.66 -5.84 -12.81
CA PHE A 48 -2.21 -6.14 -11.49
C PHE A 48 -3.16 -7.33 -11.49
N ARG A 49 -3.97 -7.51 -12.53
CA ARG A 49 -4.81 -8.69 -12.70
C ARG A 49 -3.99 -9.98 -12.76
N ILE A 50 -2.87 -9.97 -13.49
CA ILE A 50 -1.94 -11.10 -13.56
C ILE A 50 -1.31 -11.36 -12.19
N ILE A 51 -0.86 -10.32 -11.48
CA ILE A 51 -0.31 -10.45 -10.12
C ILE A 51 -1.33 -11.11 -9.19
N ILE A 52 -2.57 -10.64 -9.19
CA ILE A 52 -3.67 -11.21 -8.37
C ILE A 52 -3.92 -12.67 -8.74
N ASP A 53 -3.90 -13.01 -10.02
CA ASP A 53 -4.07 -14.39 -10.48
C ASP A 53 -2.96 -15.30 -9.98
N CYS A 54 -1.71 -14.88 -10.08
CA CYS A 54 -0.57 -15.64 -9.56
C CYS A 54 -0.69 -15.84 -8.05
N LEU A 55 -1.05 -14.78 -7.31
CA LEU A 55 -1.23 -14.84 -5.86
C LEU A 55 -2.38 -15.78 -5.47
N TYR A 56 -3.48 -15.74 -6.21
CA TYR A 56 -4.61 -16.64 -5.97
C TYR A 56 -4.23 -18.10 -6.21
N ASP A 57 -3.51 -18.39 -7.29
CA ASP A 57 -3.12 -19.75 -7.65
C ASP A 57 -2.19 -20.35 -6.57
N VAL A 58 -1.15 -19.62 -6.18
CA VAL A 58 -0.22 -20.09 -5.13
C VAL A 58 -0.90 -20.14 -3.76
N GLY A 59 -1.66 -19.10 -3.41
CA GLY A 59 -2.34 -18.99 -2.12
C GLY A 59 -3.40 -20.07 -1.90
N SER A 60 -4.24 -20.30 -2.90
CA SER A 60 -5.27 -21.35 -2.84
C SER A 60 -4.64 -22.74 -2.71
N LEU A 61 -3.61 -23.05 -3.51
CA LEU A 61 -2.91 -24.34 -3.41
C LEU A 61 -2.28 -24.55 -2.02
N ASN A 62 -1.58 -23.55 -1.49
CA ASN A 62 -0.95 -23.64 -0.17
C ASN A 62 -1.97 -23.81 0.95
N LEU A 63 -3.06 -23.02 0.93
CA LEU A 63 -4.13 -23.11 1.92
C LEU A 63 -4.80 -24.48 1.88
N ILE A 64 -5.12 -24.97 0.67
CA ILE A 64 -5.84 -26.23 0.49
C ILE A 64 -4.97 -27.41 0.92
N ASN A 65 -3.71 -27.43 0.50
CA ASN A 65 -2.79 -28.50 0.88
C ASN A 65 -2.55 -28.52 2.40
N LYS A 66 -2.51 -27.35 3.06
CA LYS A 66 -2.34 -27.26 4.52
C LYS A 66 -3.59 -27.66 5.29
N LYS A 67 -4.79 -27.24 4.86
CA LYS A 67 -6.05 -27.45 5.60
C LYS A 67 -6.77 -28.75 5.25
N PHE A 68 -6.58 -29.25 4.03
CA PHE A 68 -7.29 -30.43 3.51
C PHE A 68 -6.30 -31.48 3.01
N PRO A 69 -5.66 -32.23 3.93
CA PRO A 69 -4.67 -33.25 3.57
C PRO A 69 -5.30 -34.50 2.94
N ARG A 70 -6.61 -34.75 3.15
CA ARG A 70 -7.32 -35.89 2.57
C ARG A 70 -7.49 -35.71 1.06
N ARG A 71 -7.08 -36.70 0.26
CA ARG A 71 -7.03 -36.65 -1.22
C ARG A 71 -8.34 -36.20 -1.89
N ASN A 72 -9.48 -36.77 -1.48
CA ASN A 72 -10.77 -36.46 -2.10
C ASN A 72 -11.23 -35.03 -1.75
N LEU A 73 -11.06 -34.62 -0.50
CA LEU A 73 -11.41 -33.28 -0.03
C LEU A 73 -10.49 -32.22 -0.64
N ASN A 74 -9.20 -32.53 -0.81
CA ASN A 74 -8.23 -31.69 -1.50
C ASN A 74 -8.64 -31.45 -2.97
N PHE A 75 -9.05 -32.50 -3.68
CA PHE A 75 -9.52 -32.40 -5.06
C PHE A 75 -10.78 -31.53 -5.19
N ILE A 76 -11.78 -31.74 -4.33
CA ILE A 76 -13.00 -30.94 -4.28
C ILE A 76 -12.66 -29.47 -4.01
N MET A 77 -11.81 -29.19 -3.03
CA MET A 77 -11.45 -27.83 -2.69
C MET A 77 -10.64 -27.12 -3.79
N LYS A 78 -9.77 -27.86 -4.50
CA LYS A 78 -9.06 -27.33 -5.68
C LYS A 78 -10.03 -26.99 -6.82
N ALA A 79 -11.08 -27.79 -7.02
CA ALA A 79 -12.12 -27.47 -7.98
C ALA A 79 -12.89 -26.20 -7.57
N ILE A 80 -13.30 -26.09 -6.30
CA ILE A 80 -13.98 -24.90 -5.76
C ILE A 80 -13.12 -23.65 -5.94
N ALA A 81 -11.80 -23.73 -5.67
CA ALA A 81 -10.89 -22.62 -5.92
C ALA A 81 -10.86 -22.21 -7.40
N ARG A 82 -10.78 -23.17 -8.32
CA ARG A 82 -10.80 -22.86 -9.76
C ARG A 82 -12.11 -22.18 -10.19
N PHE A 83 -13.26 -22.66 -9.70
CA PHE A 83 -14.57 -22.09 -10.04
C PHE A 83 -14.83 -20.73 -9.40
N SER A 84 -14.30 -20.48 -8.19
CA SER A 84 -14.44 -19.19 -7.50
C SER A 84 -13.45 -18.12 -7.97
N LYS A 85 -12.37 -18.52 -8.67
CA LYS A 85 -11.34 -17.61 -9.22
C LYS A 85 -11.88 -16.41 -10.01
N PRO A 86 -12.79 -16.54 -11.00
CA PRO A 86 -13.23 -15.38 -11.79
C PRO A 86 -13.95 -14.31 -10.95
N ILE A 87 -14.78 -14.73 -10.00
CA ILE A 87 -15.50 -13.82 -9.11
C ILE A 87 -14.51 -13.18 -8.13
N PHE A 88 -13.67 -13.99 -7.50
CA PHE A 88 -12.61 -13.49 -6.62
C PHE A 88 -11.73 -12.46 -7.32
N ARG A 89 -11.33 -12.72 -8.57
CA ARG A 89 -10.51 -11.83 -9.38
C ARG A 89 -11.13 -10.44 -9.52
N ILE A 90 -12.44 -10.35 -9.79
CA ILE A 90 -13.13 -9.05 -9.94
C ILE A 90 -13.07 -8.28 -8.62
N TYR A 91 -13.45 -8.92 -7.51
CA TYR A 91 -13.45 -8.27 -6.19
C TYR A 91 -12.04 -7.90 -5.73
N ALA A 92 -11.06 -8.78 -5.93
CA ALA A 92 -9.67 -8.55 -5.58
C ALA A 92 -9.10 -7.38 -6.40
N LEU A 93 -9.36 -7.32 -7.70
CA LEU A 93 -8.89 -6.23 -8.55
C LEU A 93 -9.49 -4.89 -8.15
N TYR A 94 -10.81 -4.85 -7.88
CA TYR A 94 -11.47 -3.65 -7.37
C TYR A 94 -10.88 -3.21 -6.02
N TRP A 95 -10.67 -4.15 -5.10
CA TRP A 95 -10.11 -3.86 -3.78
C TRP A 95 -8.68 -3.34 -3.88
N VAL A 96 -7.84 -3.98 -4.71
CA VAL A 96 -6.45 -3.60 -4.94
C VAL A 96 -6.38 -2.19 -5.53
N LYS A 97 -7.16 -1.90 -6.57
CA LYS A 97 -7.21 -0.57 -7.21
C LYS A 97 -7.63 0.52 -6.23
N LYS A 98 -8.56 0.22 -5.32
CA LYS A 98 -9.09 1.20 -4.36
C LYS A 98 -8.21 1.42 -3.13
N ASN A 99 -7.55 0.37 -2.62
CA ASN A 99 -6.90 0.40 -1.31
C ASN A 99 -5.37 0.29 -1.37
N SER A 100 -4.83 -0.47 -2.33
CA SER A 100 -3.39 -0.74 -2.38
C SER A 100 -2.53 0.51 -2.55
N PRO A 101 -2.89 1.53 -3.35
CA PRO A 101 -2.07 2.74 -3.46
C PRO A 101 -1.78 3.40 -2.11
N LYS A 102 -2.82 3.52 -1.29
CA LYS A 102 -2.70 4.08 0.06
C LYS A 102 -1.91 3.16 1.00
N LEU A 103 -2.17 1.85 0.94
CA LEU A 103 -1.46 0.87 1.78
C LEU A 103 0.04 0.84 1.48
N ILE A 104 0.42 0.83 0.19
CA ILE A 104 1.82 0.82 -0.25
C ILE A 104 2.49 2.14 0.14
N THR A 105 1.82 3.28 -0.11
CA THR A 105 2.37 4.59 0.25
C THR A 105 2.59 4.70 1.76
N ASN A 106 1.62 4.28 2.57
CA ASN A 106 1.75 4.29 4.03
C ASN A 106 2.86 3.36 4.51
N TRP A 107 3.00 2.18 3.91
CA TRP A 107 4.07 1.25 4.23
C TRP A 107 5.44 1.86 3.89
N LEU A 108 5.61 2.44 2.70
CA LEU A 108 6.84 3.15 2.31
C LEU A 108 7.13 4.33 3.24
N ALA A 109 6.12 5.15 3.54
CA ALA A 109 6.24 6.27 4.47
C ALA A 109 6.70 5.81 5.87
N SER A 110 6.20 4.66 6.34
CA SER A 110 6.62 4.10 7.63
C SER A 110 8.08 3.60 7.66
N LYS A 111 8.71 3.36 6.51
CA LYS A 111 10.12 2.96 6.43
C LYS A 111 11.09 4.13 6.43
N VAL A 112 10.60 5.34 6.17
CA VAL A 112 11.41 6.57 6.13
C VAL A 112 11.11 7.52 7.29
N LYS A 113 10.15 7.17 8.15
CA LYS A 113 9.96 7.79 9.46
C LYS A 113 11.01 7.19 10.40
N PHE A 114 12.12 7.90 10.56
CA PHE A 114 13.16 7.60 11.54
C PHE A 114 12.83 8.27 12.87
#